data_AF-A0A963D7W4-F1
#
_entry.id   AF-A0A963D7W4-F1
#
_cell.length_a   1.000
_cell.length_b   1.000
_cell.length_c   1.000
_cell.angle_alpha   90.00
_cell.angle_beta   90.00
_cell.angle_gamma   90.00
#
_symmetry.space_group_name_H-M   'P 1'
#
loop_
_entity.id
_entity.type
_entity.pdbx_description
1 polymer ?
#
loop_
_entity_poly.entity_id
_entity_poly.type
_entity_poly.pdbx_seq_one_letter_code
_entity_poly.pdbx_strand_id
1 'polypeptide(L)'
;TGGEALYVDLGHFGRKPIRRVWFFLVLPALVINYLGQGALLLTSGGAIKDPFFALAPEWGLYPLIILATMATVIASQAVISGVFSLTNQAIQLGQAPRMNVVQTSPNEIGQIYIPFLNWVMMLTTIALVLGFKSSSNLISAYGISISTAMLITSLLTFFVMSEKWQWPRPAALAIAGL
;
A
#
# COMPACT_ATOMS: atom_id res chain seq x y z
N THR A 1 1.53 -2.24 -5.63
CA THR A 1 0.44 -1.79 -4.74
C THR A 1 1.06 -0.90 -3.66
N GLY A 2 0.46 0.26 -3.35
CA GLY A 2 1.08 1.25 -2.43
C GLY A 2 0.66 2.71 -2.64
N GLY A 3 0.04 3.03 -3.78
CA GLY A 3 -0.51 4.37 -4.03
C GLY A 3 -1.62 4.76 -3.04
N GLU A 4 -2.43 3.80 -2.60
CA GLU A 4 -3.47 4.02 -1.58
C GLU A 4 -2.87 4.27 -0.19
N ALA A 5 -1.76 3.61 0.16
CA ALA A 5 -1.03 3.88 1.40
C ALA A 5 -0.47 5.31 1.41
N LEU A 6 0.02 5.81 0.27
CA LEU A 6 0.43 7.21 0.13
C LEU A 6 -0.74 8.20 0.32
N TYR A 7 -1.98 7.80 0.00
CA TYR A 7 -3.16 8.63 0.24
C TYR A 7 -3.53 8.67 1.72
N VAL A 8 -3.43 7.54 2.42
CA VAL A 8 -3.62 7.46 3.88
C VAL A 8 -2.56 8.31 4.60
N ASP A 9 -1.33 8.34 4.07
CA ASP A 9 -0.21 9.14 4.57
C ASP A 9 -0.29 10.64 4.23
N LEU A 10 -1.26 11.11 3.43
CA LEU A 10 -1.48 12.55 3.22
C LEU A 10 -1.82 13.30 4.53
N GLY A 11 -2.31 12.57 5.53
CA GLY A 11 -2.53 13.10 6.88
C GLY A 11 -1.23 13.45 7.61
N HIS A 12 -0.13 12.81 7.28
CA HIS A 12 1.18 12.97 7.93
C HIS A 12 2.19 13.72 7.06
N PHE A 13 2.18 13.47 5.74
CA PHE A 13 3.09 14.06 4.78
C PHE A 13 2.31 14.88 3.75
N GLY A 14 2.55 16.18 3.70
CA GLY A 14 1.85 17.06 2.74
C GLY A 14 2.01 16.62 1.28
N ARG A 15 1.12 17.11 0.42
CA ARG A 15 1.04 16.74 -1.02
C ARG A 15 2.36 16.92 -1.79
N LYS A 16 3.14 17.96 -1.47
CA LYS A 16 4.38 18.31 -2.19
C LYS A 16 5.51 17.30 -1.96
N PRO A 17 5.87 16.92 -0.71
CA PRO A 17 6.80 15.83 -0.42
C PRO A 17 6.45 14.52 -1.13
N ILE A 18 5.21 14.06 -1.01
CA ILE A 18 4.76 12.78 -1.59
C ILE A 18 4.98 12.78 -3.10
N ARG A 19 4.56 13.84 -3.79
CA ARG A 19 4.71 13.96 -5.25
C ARG A 19 6.18 13.94 -5.67
N ARG A 20 7.06 14.65 -4.95
CA ARG A 20 8.50 14.68 -5.26
C ARG A 20 9.13 13.31 -5.11
N VAL A 21 8.92 12.64 -3.96
CA VAL A 21 9.47 11.30 -3.71
C VAL A 21 8.96 10.30 -4.75
N TRP A 22 7.67 10.37 -5.09
CA TRP A 22 7.10 9.49 -6.10
C TRP A 22 7.78 9.63 -7.47
N PHE A 23 7.82 10.85 -8.02
CA PHE A 23 8.31 11.06 -9.39
C PHE A 23 9.84 11.02 -9.53
N PHE A 24 10.59 11.41 -8.49
CA PHE A 24 12.06 11.47 -8.57
C PHE A 24 12.76 10.24 -8.03
N LEU A 25 12.12 9.44 -7.18
CA LEU A 25 12.76 8.29 -6.54
C LEU A 25 12.01 6.99 -6.83
N VAL A 26 10.73 6.91 -6.44
CA VAL A 26 9.99 5.64 -6.46
C VAL A 26 9.70 5.18 -7.88
N LEU A 27 9.12 6.04 -8.72
CA LEU A 27 8.75 5.70 -10.09
C LEU A 27 9.98 5.30 -10.94
N PRO A 28 11.08 6.08 -10.98
CA PRO A 28 12.27 5.66 -11.73
C PRO A 28 12.86 4.34 -11.22
N ALA A 29 12.94 4.14 -9.91
CA ALA A 29 13.46 2.91 -9.32
C ALA A 29 12.60 1.69 -9.69
N LEU A 30 11.28 1.80 -9.62
CA LEU A 30 10.36 0.73 -10.03
C LEU A 30 10.49 0.40 -11.51
N VAL A 31 10.55 1.42 -12.37
CA VAL A 31 10.70 1.22 -13.82
C VAL A 31 12.00 0.46 -14.11
N ILE A 32 13.12 0.90 -13.54
CA ILE A 32 14.42 0.23 -13.73
C ILE A 32 14.36 -1.21 -13.21
N ASN A 33 13.76 -1.44 -12.04
CA ASN A 33 13.65 -2.77 -11.46
C ASN A 33 12.82 -3.72 -12.33
N TYR A 34 11.66 -3.29 -12.81
CA TYR A 34 10.81 -4.12 -13.68
C TYR A 34 11.44 -4.37 -15.05
N LEU A 35 12.11 -3.38 -15.64
CA LEU A 35 12.88 -3.57 -16.87
C LEU A 35 14.02 -4.58 -16.69
N GLY A 36 14.72 -4.51 -15.56
CA GLY A 36 15.73 -5.51 -15.20
C GLY A 36 15.14 -6.92 -15.08
N GLN A 37 14.03 -7.09 -14.37
CA GLN A 37 13.35 -8.38 -14.25
C GLN A 37 12.88 -8.90 -15.62
N GLY A 38 12.37 -8.02 -16.47
CA GLY A 38 11.97 -8.35 -17.84
C GLY A 38 13.15 -8.82 -18.70
N ALA A 39 14.27 -8.10 -18.66
CA ALA A 39 15.50 -8.49 -19.36
C ALA A 39 15.99 -9.86 -18.89
N LEU A 40 15.99 -10.10 -17.57
CA LEU A 40 16.39 -11.37 -16.98
C LEU A 40 15.50 -12.53 -17.45
N LEU A 41 14.18 -12.34 -17.49
CA LEU A 41 13.24 -13.36 -17.98
C LEU A 41 13.48 -13.69 -19.45
N LEU A 42 13.77 -12.69 -20.29
CA LEU A 42 14.05 -12.88 -21.71
C LEU A 42 15.36 -13.65 -21.96
N THR A 43 16.40 -13.39 -21.17
CA THR A 43 17.70 -14.07 -21.34
C THR A 43 17.73 -15.48 -20.76
N SER A 44 16.88 -15.77 -19.78
CA SER A 44 16.93 -17.04 -19.02
C SER A 44 16.06 -18.16 -19.61
N GLY A 45 15.21 -17.86 -20.60
CA GLY A 45 14.43 -18.85 -21.34
C GLY A 45 13.36 -19.61 -20.53
N GLY A 46 12.99 -19.15 -19.34
CA GLY A 46 12.05 -19.85 -18.45
C GLY A 46 11.56 -19.02 -17.27
N ALA A 47 10.59 -19.56 -16.53
CA ALA A 47 10.04 -18.91 -15.33
C ALA A 47 11.06 -18.96 -14.17
N ILE A 48 11.60 -17.80 -13.81
CA ILE A 48 12.53 -17.67 -12.67
C ILE A 48 11.71 -17.58 -11.39
N LYS A 49 12.04 -18.44 -10.43
CA LYS A 49 11.51 -18.35 -9.07
C LYS A 49 12.11 -17.13 -8.40
N ASP A 50 11.26 -16.18 -8.02
CA ASP A 50 11.60 -14.91 -7.36
C ASP A 50 12.59 -14.02 -8.17
N PRO A 51 12.17 -13.45 -9.32
CA PRO A 51 13.04 -12.69 -10.23
C PRO A 51 13.75 -11.50 -9.58
N PHE A 52 13.16 -10.90 -8.55
CA PHE A 52 13.75 -9.78 -7.81
C PHE A 52 15.09 -10.17 -7.15
N PHE A 53 15.16 -11.32 -6.50
CA PHE A 53 16.39 -11.77 -5.84
C PHE A 53 17.40 -12.31 -6.84
N ALA A 54 16.91 -12.91 -7.94
CA ALA A 54 17.76 -13.41 -9.02
C ALA A 54 18.49 -12.29 -9.80
N LEU A 55 18.04 -11.04 -9.70
CA LEU A 55 18.76 -9.87 -10.25
C LEU A 55 20.02 -9.51 -9.47
N ALA A 56 20.14 -9.94 -8.21
CA ALA A 56 21.29 -9.61 -7.40
C ALA A 56 22.49 -10.52 -7.75
N PRO A 57 23.72 -9.98 -7.79
CA PRO A 57 24.90 -10.83 -7.86
C PRO A 57 25.01 -11.68 -6.58
N GLU A 58 25.67 -12.84 -6.66
CA GLU A 58 25.71 -13.82 -5.55
C GLU A 58 26.17 -13.22 -4.21
N TRP A 59 27.17 -12.33 -4.24
CA TRP A 59 27.68 -11.64 -3.05
C TRP A 59 26.68 -10.64 -2.45
N GLY A 60 25.76 -10.10 -3.26
CA GLY A 60 24.76 -9.10 -2.87
C GLY A 60 23.43 -9.69 -2.41
N LEU A 61 23.24 -11.00 -2.55
CA LEU A 61 21.97 -11.67 -2.24
C LEU A 61 21.58 -11.54 -0.76
N TYR A 62 22.47 -11.91 0.17
CA TYR A 62 22.18 -11.82 1.61
C TYR A 62 21.96 -10.38 2.09
N PRO A 63 22.80 -9.39 1.71
CA PRO A 63 22.51 -7.98 1.98
C PRO A 63 21.13 -7.54 1.47
N LEU A 64 20.75 -7.94 0.25
CA LEU A 64 19.46 -7.60 -0.33
C LEU A 64 18.29 -8.22 0.46
N ILE A 65 18.41 -9.46 0.90
CA ILE A 65 17.40 -10.13 1.74
C ILE A 65 17.21 -9.37 3.06
N ILE A 66 18.30 -8.97 3.72
CA ILE A 66 18.23 -8.19 4.96
C ILE A 66 17.53 -6.86 4.71
N LEU A 67 17.92 -6.14 3.65
CA LEU A 67 17.32 -4.87 3.28
C LEU A 67 15.83 -5.01 2.95
N ALA A 68 15.45 -6.00 2.16
CA ALA A 68 14.06 -6.29 1.82
C ALA A 68 13.22 -6.66 3.05
N THR A 69 13.81 -7.40 3.99
CA THR A 69 13.15 -7.75 5.26
C THR A 69 12.90 -6.50 6.11
N MET A 70 13.90 -5.63 6.27
CA MET A 70 13.74 -4.35 6.98
C MET A 70 12.67 -3.46 6.32
N ALA A 71 12.69 -3.36 4.99
CA ALA A 71 11.68 -2.60 4.25
C ALA A 71 10.26 -3.17 4.47
N THR A 72 10.12 -4.49 4.54
CA THR A 72 8.84 -5.17 4.81
C THR A 72 8.33 -4.86 6.23
N VAL A 73 9.22 -4.83 7.23
CA VAL A 73 8.86 -4.44 8.61
C VAL A 73 8.38 -2.99 8.65
N ILE A 74 9.09 -2.07 7.99
CA ILE A 74 8.71 -0.66 7.90
C ILE A 74 7.34 -0.51 7.22
N ALA A 75 7.13 -1.19 6.09
CA ALA A 75 5.87 -1.18 5.37
C ALA A 75 4.70 -1.69 6.25
N SER A 76 4.94 -2.76 7.03
CA SER A 76 3.94 -3.28 7.97
C SER A 76 3.55 -2.24 9.04
N GLN A 77 4.52 -1.51 9.59
CA GLN A 77 4.25 -0.45 10.57
C GLN A 77 3.44 0.72 9.98
N ALA A 78 3.75 1.10 8.74
CA ALA A 78 2.99 2.13 8.03
C ALA A 78 1.52 1.71 7.84
N VAL A 79 1.26 0.46 7.46
CA VAL A 79 -0.10 -0.07 7.29
C VAL A 79 -0.87 -0.08 8.62
N ILE A 80 -0.24 -0.53 9.71
CA ILE A 80 -0.88 -0.56 11.04
C ILE A 80 -1.28 0.86 11.47
N SER A 81 -0.36 1.82 11.31
CA SER A 81 -0.62 3.23 11.64
C SER A 81 -1.73 3.83 10.75
N GLY A 82 -1.74 3.48 9.45
CA GLY A 82 -2.78 3.88 8.52
C GLY A 82 -4.17 3.39 8.91
N VAL A 83 -4.29 2.13 9.37
CA VAL A 83 -5.55 1.55 9.86
C VAL A 83 -6.05 2.31 11.10
N PHE A 84 -5.17 2.66 12.04
CA PHE A 84 -5.56 3.45 13.21
C PHE A 84 -6.08 4.84 12.83
N SER A 85 -5.40 5.52 11.89
CA SER A 85 -5.82 6.82 11.38
C SER A 85 -7.18 6.76 10.68
N LEU A 86 -7.36 5.84 9.74
CA LEU A 86 -8.63 5.65 9.02
C LEU A 86 -9.77 5.32 9.97
N THR A 87 -9.52 4.47 10.97
CA THR A 87 -10.56 4.11 11.93
C THR A 87 -10.92 5.30 12.83
N ASN A 88 -9.94 6.11 13.25
CA ASN A 88 -10.22 7.32 14.00
C ASN A 88 -11.06 8.32 13.19
N GLN A 89 -10.78 8.46 11.89
CA GLN A 89 -11.60 9.26 10.97
C GLN A 89 -13.04 8.69 10.88
N ALA A 90 -13.20 7.37 10.78
CA ALA A 90 -14.51 6.73 10.77
C ALA A 90 -15.30 6.95 12.08
N ILE A 91 -14.63 6.95 13.25
CA ILE A 91 -15.26 7.28 14.54
C ILE A 91 -15.78 8.72 14.53
N GLN A 92 -14.98 9.68 14.03
CA GLN A 92 -15.38 11.08 13.95
C GLN A 92 -16.56 11.32 13.01
N LEU A 93 -16.67 10.51 11.95
CA LEU A 93 -17.80 10.52 11.02
C LEU A 93 -19.03 9.73 11.53
N GLY A 94 -18.94 9.11 12.72
CA GLY A 94 -20.03 8.29 13.29
C GLY A 94 -20.23 6.94 12.59
N GLN A 95 -19.28 6.51 11.74
CA GLN A 95 -19.33 5.25 10.99
C GLN A 95 -18.76 4.05 11.77
N ALA A 96 -18.00 4.30 12.84
CA ALA A 96 -17.45 3.28 13.71
C ALA A 96 -17.86 3.50 15.18
N PRO A 97 -18.00 2.43 15.99
CA PRO A 97 -18.27 2.57 17.41
C PRO A 97 -17.10 3.27 18.12
N ARG A 98 -17.40 3.96 19.23
CA ARG A 98 -16.37 4.59 20.05
C ARG A 98 -15.42 3.53 20.61
N MET A 99 -14.14 3.68 20.36
CA MET A 99 -13.08 2.81 20.86
C MET A 99 -12.10 3.61 21.72
N ASN A 100 -11.31 2.91 22.54
CA ASN A 100 -10.25 3.56 23.30
C ASN A 100 -9.13 4.00 22.34
N VAL A 101 -9.02 5.30 22.12
CA VAL A 101 -8.00 5.92 21.28
C VAL A 101 -6.93 6.50 22.21
N VAL A 102 -5.75 5.90 22.20
CA VAL A 102 -4.59 6.37 22.96
C VAL A 102 -3.76 7.28 22.06
N GLN A 103 -3.60 8.54 22.46
CA GLN A 103 -2.68 9.46 21.80
C GLN A 103 -1.27 9.19 22.34
N THR A 104 -0.38 8.70 21.48
CA THR A 104 0.99 8.35 21.90
C THR A 104 1.88 9.58 22.03
N SER A 105 1.53 10.69 21.38
CA SER A 105 2.19 11.99 21.55
C SER A 105 1.18 13.12 21.70
N PRO A 106 1.36 14.05 22.66
CA PRO A 106 0.54 15.25 22.79
C PRO A 106 0.73 16.24 21.64
N ASN A 107 1.88 16.19 20.95
CA ASN A 107 2.31 17.20 19.97
C ASN A 107 2.08 16.78 18.52
N GLU A 108 1.83 15.50 18.26
CA GLU A 108 1.73 14.94 16.90
C GLU A 108 0.37 14.27 16.69
N ILE A 109 -0.48 14.93 15.89
CA ILE A 109 -1.85 14.49 15.56
C ILE A 109 -1.86 13.09 14.92
N GLY A 110 -0.73 12.68 14.32
CA GLY A 110 -0.57 11.41 13.61
C GLY A 110 -0.25 10.20 14.48
N GLN A 111 0.04 10.35 15.78
CA GLN A 111 0.46 9.24 16.65
C GLN A 111 -0.72 8.64 17.42
N ILE A 112 -1.56 7.92 16.69
CA ILE A 112 -2.79 7.30 17.20
C ILE A 112 -2.56 5.80 17.43
N TYR A 113 -2.83 5.32 18.64
CA TYR A 113 -2.82 3.89 18.97
C TYR A 113 -4.21 3.42 19.39
N ILE A 114 -4.71 2.36 18.76
CA ILE A 114 -6.00 1.75 19.10
C ILE A 114 -5.74 0.27 19.49
N PRO A 115 -5.68 -0.05 20.80
CA PRO A 115 -5.28 -1.38 21.27
C PRO A 115 -6.13 -2.52 20.70
N PHE A 116 -7.44 -2.31 20.61
CA PHE A 116 -8.36 -3.31 20.06
C PHE A 116 -8.01 -3.69 18.62
N LEU A 117 -7.76 -2.70 17.76
CA LEU A 117 -7.39 -2.94 16.36
C LEU A 117 -6.04 -3.63 16.24
N ASN A 118 -5.09 -3.33 17.13
CA ASN A 118 -3.80 -4.03 17.14
C ASN A 118 -3.98 -5.54 17.36
N TRP A 119 -4.81 -5.93 18.33
CA TRP A 119 -5.13 -7.34 18.58
C TRP A 119 -5.88 -7.98 17.42
N VAL A 120 -6.89 -7.29 16.87
CA VAL A 120 -7.65 -7.78 15.71
C VAL A 120 -6.74 -8.00 14.51
N MET A 121 -5.85 -7.05 14.21
CA MET A 121 -4.88 -7.16 13.12
C MET A 121 -3.95 -8.35 13.35
N MET A 122 -3.40 -8.51 14.56
CA MET A 122 -2.53 -9.63 14.90
C MET A 122 -3.23 -10.98 14.69
N LEU A 123 -4.43 -11.16 15.26
CA LEU A 123 -5.20 -12.40 15.14
C LEU A 123 -5.57 -12.69 13.67
N THR A 124 -5.98 -11.67 12.93
CA THR A 124 -6.34 -11.81 11.51
C THR A 124 -5.14 -12.17 10.66
N THR A 125 -3.98 -11.53 10.86
CA THR A 125 -2.74 -11.88 10.14
C THR A 125 -2.32 -13.31 10.43
N ILE A 126 -2.35 -13.75 11.69
CA ILE A 126 -2.04 -15.16 12.06
C ILE A 126 -3.03 -16.11 11.37
N ALA A 127 -4.34 -15.81 11.44
CA ALA A 127 -5.37 -16.63 10.82
C ALA A 127 -5.20 -16.73 9.29
N LEU A 128 -4.84 -15.63 8.61
CA LEU A 128 -4.58 -15.63 7.17
C LEU A 128 -3.35 -16.48 6.81
N VAL A 129 -2.26 -16.36 7.56
CA VAL A 129 -1.04 -17.17 7.32
C VAL A 129 -1.34 -18.66 7.49
N LEU A 130 -2.03 -19.04 8.56
CA LEU A 130 -2.40 -20.43 8.84
C LEU A 130 -3.46 -20.98 7.87
N GLY A 131 -4.38 -20.14 7.42
CA GLY A 131 -5.47 -20.51 6.51
C GLY A 131 -5.00 -20.71 5.07
N PHE A 132 -4.22 -19.76 4.54
CA PHE A 132 -3.79 -19.79 3.14
C PHE A 132 -2.59 -20.72 2.89
N LYS A 133 -1.72 -20.93 3.90
CA LYS A 133 -0.54 -21.84 3.93
C LYS A 133 0.54 -21.63 2.86
N SER A 134 0.20 -21.01 1.74
CA SER A 134 1.08 -20.70 0.62
C SER A 134 0.98 -19.22 0.26
N SER A 135 2.12 -18.61 -0.02
CA SER A 135 2.22 -17.23 -0.51
C SER A 135 1.42 -17.02 -1.79
N SER A 136 1.34 -18.02 -2.68
CA SER A 136 0.58 -17.91 -3.94
C SER A 136 -0.91 -17.67 -3.70
N ASN A 137 -1.51 -18.42 -2.77
CA ASN A 137 -2.93 -18.32 -2.48
C ASN A 137 -3.26 -16.99 -1.78
N LEU A 138 -2.36 -16.54 -0.91
CA LEU A 138 -2.49 -15.25 -0.25
C LEU A 138 -2.40 -14.09 -1.25
N ILE A 139 -1.47 -14.16 -2.21
CA ILE A 139 -1.32 -13.16 -3.28
C ILE A 139 -2.59 -13.06 -4.13
N SER A 140 -3.20 -14.19 -4.49
CA SER A 140 -4.45 -14.19 -5.27
C SER A 140 -5.61 -13.49 -4.54
N ALA A 141 -5.82 -13.80 -3.24
CA ALA A 141 -6.88 -13.17 -2.44
C ALA A 141 -6.61 -11.67 -2.24
N TYR A 142 -5.37 -11.32 -1.93
CA TYR A 142 -4.91 -9.93 -1.82
C TYR A 142 -5.16 -9.14 -3.12
N GLY A 143 -4.86 -9.74 -4.28
CA GLY A 143 -5.05 -9.13 -5.59
C GLY A 143 -6.51 -8.72 -5.85
N ILE A 144 -7.46 -9.59 -5.51
CA ILE A 144 -8.90 -9.30 -5.65
C ILE A 144 -9.32 -8.17 -4.72
N SER A 145 -8.89 -8.22 -3.45
CA SER A 145 -9.27 -7.21 -2.45
C SER A 145 -8.82 -5.80 -2.87
N ILE A 146 -7.55 -5.65 -3.27
CA ILE A 146 -7.04 -4.34 -3.69
C ILE A 146 -7.64 -3.89 -5.02
N SER A 147 -7.80 -4.78 -5.99
CA SER A 147 -8.41 -4.39 -7.26
C SER A 147 -9.84 -3.89 -7.06
N THR A 148 -10.58 -4.49 -6.13
CA THR A 148 -11.92 -4.03 -5.75
C THR A 148 -11.88 -2.65 -5.07
N ALA A 149 -10.93 -2.43 -4.15
CA ALA A 149 -10.75 -1.12 -3.51
C ALA A 149 -10.40 -0.03 -4.53
N MET A 150 -9.47 -0.32 -5.44
CA MET A 150 -9.08 0.57 -6.53
C MET A 150 -10.26 0.87 -7.46
N LEU A 151 -11.07 -0.14 -7.81
CA LEU A 151 -12.26 0.06 -8.63
C LEU A 151 -13.27 0.99 -7.96
N ILE A 152 -13.56 0.77 -6.68
CA ILE A 152 -14.49 1.62 -5.91
C ILE A 152 -13.96 3.05 -5.84
N THR A 153 -12.68 3.23 -5.52
CA THR A 153 -12.08 4.57 -5.43
C THR A 153 -12.03 5.28 -6.77
N SER A 154 -11.75 4.58 -7.88
CA SER A 154 -11.85 5.11 -9.24
C SER A 154 -13.26 5.59 -9.58
N LEU A 155 -14.29 4.79 -9.27
CA LEU A 155 -15.70 5.16 -9.47
C LEU A 155 -16.08 6.40 -8.65
N LEU A 156 -15.74 6.44 -7.36
CA LEU A 156 -15.99 7.61 -6.51
C LEU A 156 -15.26 8.85 -7.02
N THR A 157 -14.01 8.69 -7.46
CA THR A 157 -13.22 9.78 -8.04
C THR A 157 -13.87 10.33 -9.30
N PHE A 158 -14.38 9.46 -10.18
CA PHE A 158 -15.12 9.87 -11.37
C PHE A 158 -16.36 10.71 -11.04
N PHE A 159 -17.16 10.29 -10.06
CA PHE A 159 -18.34 11.05 -9.62
C PHE A 159 -17.95 12.41 -9.04
N VAL A 160 -16.91 12.47 -8.21
CA VAL A 160 -16.41 13.75 -7.67
C VAL A 160 -15.94 14.69 -8.78
N MET A 161 -15.17 14.19 -9.75
CA MET A 161 -14.70 15.00 -10.88
C MET A 161 -15.85 15.52 -11.75
N SER A 162 -16.85 14.68 -12.00
CA SER A 162 -17.98 15.02 -12.88
C SER A 162 -18.99 15.93 -12.20
N GLU A 163 -19.37 15.65 -10.96
CA GLU A 163 -20.47 16.34 -10.28
C GLU A 163 -20.01 17.50 -9.40
N LYS A 164 -18.92 17.33 -8.65
CA LYS A 164 -18.41 18.40 -7.78
C LYS A 164 -17.49 19.35 -8.52
N TRP A 165 -16.60 18.84 -9.38
CA TRP A 165 -15.63 19.66 -10.10
C TRP A 165 -16.09 20.03 -11.51
N GLN A 166 -17.21 19.47 -11.99
CA GLN A 166 -17.82 19.80 -13.28
C GLN A 166 -16.86 19.62 -14.47
N TRP A 167 -15.97 18.63 -14.39
CA TRP A 167 -15.06 18.31 -15.48
C TRP A 167 -15.81 17.65 -16.66
N PRO A 168 -15.33 17.83 -17.90
CA PRO A 168 -15.90 17.13 -19.03
C PRO A 168 -15.76 15.61 -18.83
N ARG A 169 -16.89 14.90 -18.93
CA ARG A 169 -16.99 13.43 -18.73
C ARG A 169 -15.88 12.61 -19.41
N PRO A 170 -15.47 12.87 -20.67
CA PRO A 170 -14.37 12.12 -21.27
C PRO A 170 -13.03 12.33 -20.57
N ALA A 171 -12.75 13.54 -20.05
CA ALA A 171 -11.54 13.79 -19.27
C ALA A 171 -11.61 13.13 -17.88
N ALA A 172 -12.80 13.14 -17.26
CA ALA A 172 -13.02 12.47 -15.98
C ALA A 172 -12.86 10.94 -16.09
N LEU A 173 -13.38 10.31 -17.16
CA LEU A 173 -13.19 8.88 -17.45
C LEU A 173 -11.70 8.54 -17.65
N ALA A 174 -11.02 9.28 -18.53
CA ALA A 174 -9.60 9.06 -18.83
C ALA A 174 -8.70 9.15 -17.58
N ILE A 175 -9.01 10.04 -16.64
CA ILE A 175 -8.22 10.23 -15.42
C ILE A 175 -8.60 9.22 -14.33
N ALA A 176 -9.88 8.86 -14.21
CA ALA A 176 -10.34 7.83 -13.27
C ALA A 176 -9.87 6.42 -13.63
N GLY A 177 -9.42 6.22 -14.88
CA GLY A 177 -8.98 4.92 -15.38
C GLY A 177 -10.15 3.96 -15.63
N LEU A 178 -11.33 4.51 -15.94
CA LEU A 178 -12.57 3.81 -16.29
C LEU A 178 -12.87 4.02 -17.78
#